data_AF-A0A1A5P6H1-F1
#
_entry.id   AF-A0A1A5P6H1-F1
#
_cell.length_a   1.000
_cell.length_b   1.000
_cell.length_c   1.000
_cell.angle_alpha   90.00
_cell.angle_beta   90.00
_cell.angle_gamma   90.00
#
_symmetry.space_group_name_H-M   'P 1'
#
loop_
_entity.id
_entity.type
_entity.pdbx_description
1 polymer ?
#
loop_
_entity_poly.entity_id
_entity_poly.type
_entity_poly.pdbx_seq_one_letter_code
_entity_poly.pdbx_strand_id
1 'polypeptide(L)'
;MTAPSTFGPSSEARNLHWLLTNLVEEVPGILSVAVVSSDGLLLLSSDPDLAKARTDSGEAARPAGAPGVRVGKRSGPRGSAADLATVVSGIGSLTVGAAKLMDYGQVRHTMVAMDEGSLFVMSISDGSLLGVHGSADVDMSVVAYHMALFVGRAGHVLTPELRSELRISMENAAMGNTALENESTGSAR
;
A
#
# COMPACT_ATOMS: atom_id res chain seq x y z
N MET A 1 -22.70 -23.39 16.49
CA MET A 1 -22.42 -23.29 15.04
C MET A 1 -22.45 -21.81 14.66
N THR A 2 -21.30 -21.15 14.65
CA THR A 2 -21.15 -19.79 14.11
C THR A 2 -20.35 -19.91 12.82
N ALA A 3 -21.02 -19.68 11.69
CA ALA A 3 -20.38 -19.67 10.38
C ALA A 3 -19.37 -18.50 10.31
N PRO A 4 -18.27 -18.62 9.55
CA PRO A 4 -17.39 -17.48 9.30
C PRO A 4 -18.15 -16.49 8.41
N SER A 5 -18.51 -15.34 8.96
CA SER A 5 -19.05 -14.25 8.18
C SER A 5 -17.92 -13.63 7.34
N THR A 6 -17.82 -14.04 6.08
CA THR A 6 -17.01 -13.36 5.06
C THR A 6 -17.70 -12.04 4.72
N PHE A 7 -17.58 -11.03 5.58
CA PHE A 7 -17.96 -9.67 5.20
C PHE A 7 -16.89 -9.15 4.25
N GLY A 8 -17.26 -9.01 2.96
CA GLY A 8 -16.46 -8.26 2.00
C GLY A 8 -16.28 -6.80 2.45
N PRO A 9 -15.33 -6.06 1.86
CA PRO A 9 -15.00 -4.70 2.30
C PRO A 9 -16.24 -3.80 2.27
N SER A 10 -16.39 -2.94 3.28
CA SER A 10 -17.46 -1.94 3.37
C SER A 10 -17.54 -1.07 2.11
N SER A 11 -18.70 -0.42 1.92
CA SER A 11 -18.90 0.56 0.84
C SER A 11 -17.83 1.66 0.86
N GLU A 12 -17.46 2.08 2.06
CA GLU A 12 -16.49 3.12 2.37
C GLU A 12 -15.08 2.67 1.99
N ALA A 13 -14.68 1.45 2.37
CA ALA A 13 -13.40 0.85 1.99
C ALA A 13 -13.28 0.74 0.45
N ARG A 14 -14.36 0.34 -0.22
CA ARG A 14 -14.39 0.21 -1.69
C ARG A 14 -14.31 1.54 -2.40
N ASN A 15 -14.99 2.55 -1.87
CA ASN A 15 -14.93 3.92 -2.37
C ASN A 15 -13.51 4.50 -2.25
N LEU A 16 -12.82 4.27 -1.12
CA LEU A 16 -11.43 4.68 -0.95
C LEU A 16 -10.48 3.97 -1.91
N HIS A 17 -10.67 2.66 -2.12
CA HIS A 17 -9.87 1.92 -3.10
C HIS A 17 -10.07 2.48 -4.51
N TRP A 18 -11.32 2.74 -4.91
CA TRP A 18 -11.63 3.39 -6.19
C TRP A 18 -10.96 4.77 -6.31
N LEU A 19 -11.04 5.60 -5.27
CA LEU A 19 -10.44 6.94 -5.26
C LEU A 19 -8.91 6.87 -5.42
N LEU A 20 -8.28 5.85 -4.84
CA LEU A 20 -6.84 5.63 -4.91
C LEU A 20 -6.43 5.20 -6.32
N THR A 21 -7.19 4.30 -6.95
CA THR A 21 -6.97 3.91 -8.36
C THR A 21 -7.18 5.09 -9.31
N ASN A 22 -8.23 5.89 -9.08
CA ASN A 22 -8.51 7.09 -9.87
C ASN A 22 -7.36 8.11 -9.83
N LEU A 23 -6.67 8.25 -8.68
CA LEU A 23 -5.49 9.11 -8.58
C LEU A 23 -4.34 8.65 -9.51
N VAL A 24 -4.11 7.34 -9.62
CA VAL A 24 -3.10 6.78 -10.53
C VAL A 24 -3.49 6.99 -11.99
N GLU A 25 -4.78 6.86 -12.31
CA GLU A 25 -5.29 7.01 -13.67
C GLU A 25 -5.32 8.48 -14.13
N GLU A 26 -5.63 9.42 -13.23
CA GLU A 26 -5.74 10.85 -13.56
C GLU A 26 -4.37 11.55 -13.69
N VAL A 27 -3.31 11.02 -13.09
CA VAL A 27 -1.99 11.66 -13.07
C VAL A 27 -0.96 10.81 -13.81
N PRO A 28 -0.64 11.15 -15.07
CA PRO A 28 0.43 10.50 -15.82
C PRO A 28 1.75 10.56 -15.07
N GLY A 29 2.46 9.43 -14.99
CA GLY A 29 3.75 9.32 -14.31
C GLY A 29 3.66 8.87 -12.86
N ILE A 30 2.47 8.75 -12.25
CA ILE A 30 2.33 8.00 -11.00
C ILE A 30 2.51 6.50 -11.28
N LEU A 31 3.43 5.87 -10.55
CA LEU A 31 3.78 4.46 -10.67
C LEU A 31 3.06 3.61 -9.62
N SER A 32 2.99 4.08 -8.39
CA SER A 32 2.26 3.40 -7.32
C SER A 32 1.84 4.35 -6.20
N VAL A 33 0.75 4.00 -5.54
CA VAL A 33 0.18 4.76 -4.43
C VAL A 33 -0.17 3.80 -3.28
N ALA A 34 0.11 4.22 -2.06
CA ALA A 34 -0.22 3.50 -0.85
C ALA A 34 -0.79 4.43 0.21
N VAL A 35 -1.79 3.96 0.96
CA VAL A 35 -2.22 4.59 2.20
C VAL A 35 -1.72 3.74 3.35
N VAL A 36 -1.03 4.37 4.29
CA VAL A 36 -0.39 3.73 5.43
C VAL A 36 -0.94 4.34 6.71
N SER A 37 -1.20 3.51 7.70
CA SER A 37 -1.52 3.96 9.05
C SER A 37 -0.28 4.55 9.73
N SER A 38 -0.48 5.38 10.76
CA SER A 38 0.59 6.00 11.56
C SER A 38 1.52 5.00 12.25
N ASP A 39 1.07 3.76 12.45
CA ASP A 39 1.87 2.64 12.96
C ASP A 39 2.66 1.90 11.86
N GLY A 40 2.58 2.37 10.62
CA GLY A 40 3.34 1.84 9.48
C GLY A 40 2.67 0.70 8.73
N LEU A 41 1.44 0.34 9.09
CA LEU A 41 0.70 -0.72 8.40
C LEU A 41 0.04 -0.21 7.13
N LEU A 42 0.19 -0.97 6.05
CA LEU A 42 -0.50 -0.71 4.80
C LEU A 42 -2.01 -0.89 4.98
N LEU A 43 -2.78 0.12 4.60
CA LEU A 43 -4.26 0.12 4.62
C LEU A 43 -4.84 -0.10 3.23
N LEU A 44 -4.28 0.56 2.21
CA LEU A 44 -4.73 0.50 0.81
C LEU A 44 -3.55 0.65 -0.14
N SER A 45 -3.65 0.05 -1.32
CA SER A 45 -2.62 0.12 -2.37
C SER A 45 -3.27 0.18 -3.76
N SER A 46 -2.62 0.87 -4.71
CA SER A 46 -2.97 0.85 -6.13
C SER A 46 -2.46 -0.40 -6.85
N ASP A 47 -1.45 -1.07 -6.29
CA ASP A 47 -0.83 -2.24 -6.91
C ASP A 47 -1.72 -3.48 -6.74
N PRO A 48 -2.32 -4.02 -7.82
CA PRO A 48 -3.13 -5.23 -7.76
C PRO A 48 -2.29 -6.49 -7.55
N ASP A 49 -0.98 -6.45 -7.83
CA ASP A 49 -0.08 -7.58 -7.61
C ASP A 49 0.13 -7.80 -6.11
N LEU A 50 -0.07 -6.83 -5.21
CA LEU A 50 -0.05 -7.13 -3.76
C LEU A 50 -1.28 -7.94 -3.32
N ALA A 51 -2.42 -7.76 -4.00
CA ALA A 51 -3.63 -8.52 -3.77
C ALA A 51 -3.56 -9.94 -4.40
N LYS A 52 -2.72 -10.13 -5.43
CA LYS A 52 -2.60 -11.39 -6.20
C LYS A 52 -1.32 -12.19 -5.97
N ALA A 53 -0.16 -11.55 -5.75
CA ALA A 53 1.17 -12.18 -5.65
C ALA A 53 1.36 -13.10 -4.43
N ARG A 54 0.32 -13.28 -3.61
CA ARG A 54 0.30 -14.31 -2.56
C ARG A 54 -0.59 -15.51 -2.89
N THR A 55 -1.44 -15.42 -3.91
CA THR A 55 -2.10 -16.61 -4.49
C THR A 55 -1.08 -17.49 -5.25
N ASP A 56 0.04 -16.89 -5.66
CA ASP A 56 1.03 -17.52 -6.55
C ASP A 56 2.31 -17.97 -5.83
N SER A 57 2.42 -17.76 -4.50
CA SER A 57 3.59 -18.21 -3.69
C SER A 57 3.56 -19.72 -3.37
N GLY A 58 2.81 -20.51 -4.14
CA GLY A 58 2.72 -21.96 -4.09
C GLY A 58 3.44 -22.70 -5.22
N GLU A 59 4.49 -22.15 -5.84
CA GLU A 59 5.31 -22.94 -6.78
C GLU A 59 6.42 -23.68 -6.05
N ALA A 60 6.04 -24.87 -5.56
CA ALA A 60 6.93 -25.88 -5.03
C ALA A 60 7.89 -26.41 -6.11
N ALA A 61 9.17 -26.50 -5.72
CA ALA A 61 10.23 -27.39 -6.20
C ALA A 61 9.99 -28.13 -7.54
N ARG A 62 10.71 -27.73 -8.60
CA ARG A 62 10.97 -28.58 -9.77
C ARG A 62 12.46 -28.73 -10.05
N PRO A 63 12.89 -29.89 -10.56
CA PRO A 63 14.26 -30.40 -10.43
C PRO A 63 15.23 -29.69 -11.38
N ALA A 64 16.50 -29.68 -10.98
CA ALA A 64 17.61 -29.08 -11.71
C ALA A 64 17.82 -29.73 -13.08
N GLY A 65 17.77 -28.93 -14.15
CA GLY A 65 18.32 -29.31 -15.47
C GLY A 65 17.63 -28.65 -16.68
N ALA A 66 18.04 -27.43 -17.04
CA ALA A 66 18.25 -26.93 -18.42
C ALA A 66 18.38 -25.38 -18.44
N PRO A 67 19.31 -24.79 -19.22
CA PRO A 67 19.47 -23.35 -19.29
C PRO A 67 18.52 -22.73 -20.31
N GLY A 68 17.43 -22.14 -19.82
CA GLY A 68 16.59 -21.22 -20.58
C GLY A 68 16.61 -19.87 -19.89
N VAL A 69 17.21 -18.85 -20.53
CA VAL A 69 17.12 -17.46 -20.08
C VAL A 69 15.67 -17.02 -20.20
N ARG A 70 14.93 -17.10 -19.09
CA ARG A 70 13.68 -16.38 -18.91
C ARG A 70 13.97 -15.21 -18.00
N VAL A 71 13.87 -13.99 -18.53
CA VAL A 71 13.78 -12.77 -17.72
C VAL A 71 12.44 -12.84 -16.99
N GLY A 72 12.40 -13.57 -15.86
CA GLY A 72 11.30 -13.45 -14.92
C GLY A 72 11.30 -12.02 -14.39
N LYS A 73 10.15 -11.34 -14.40
CA LYS A 73 9.94 -10.06 -13.73
C LYS A 73 10.35 -10.29 -12.27
N ARG A 74 11.58 -9.90 -11.93
CA ARG A 74 12.16 -10.13 -10.60
C ARG A 74 11.30 -9.35 -9.62
N SER A 75 10.41 -10.05 -8.93
CA SER A 75 9.80 -9.56 -7.70
C SER A 75 10.91 -9.48 -6.66
N GLY A 76 11.63 -8.36 -6.70
CA GLY A 76 12.56 -7.93 -5.67
C GLY A 76 12.07 -6.60 -5.08
N PRO A 77 12.75 -6.05 -4.06
CA PRO A 77 12.28 -4.94 -3.20
C PRO A 77 12.07 -3.56 -3.86
N ARG A 78 11.72 -3.51 -5.15
CA ARG A 78 11.69 -2.32 -6.02
C ARG A 78 10.37 -2.19 -6.78
N GLY A 79 9.25 -2.43 -6.09
CA GLY A 79 7.94 -2.24 -6.72
C GLY A 79 6.74 -2.73 -5.92
N SER A 80 6.95 -3.34 -4.74
CA SER A 80 5.84 -3.76 -3.90
C SER A 80 5.26 -2.59 -3.10
N ALA A 81 3.94 -2.53 -2.99
CA ALA A 81 3.27 -1.57 -2.12
C ALA A 81 3.67 -1.70 -0.64
N ALA A 82 4.14 -2.87 -0.21
CA ALA A 82 4.68 -3.07 1.13
C ALA A 82 6.03 -2.35 1.34
N ASP A 83 6.89 -2.30 0.31
CA ASP A 83 8.14 -1.56 0.36
C ASP A 83 7.85 -0.05 0.42
N LEU A 84 6.93 0.42 -0.42
CA LEU A 84 6.46 1.81 -0.39
C LEU A 84 5.90 2.18 0.99
N ALA A 85 5.07 1.32 1.59
CA ALA A 85 4.52 1.55 2.93
C ALA A 85 5.61 1.70 3.99
N THR A 86 6.64 0.85 3.92
CA THR A 86 7.79 0.89 4.83
C THR A 86 8.52 2.22 4.74
N VAL A 87 8.82 2.67 3.52
CA VAL A 87 9.52 3.95 3.28
C VAL A 87 8.67 5.13 3.74
N VAL A 88 7.37 5.15 3.40
CA VAL A 88 6.43 6.21 3.78
C VAL A 88 6.31 6.34 5.30
N SER A 89 6.20 5.21 6.00
CA SER A 89 6.16 5.18 7.48
C SER A 89 7.43 5.76 8.11
N GLY A 90 8.60 5.36 7.60
CA GLY A 90 9.88 5.87 8.06
C GLY A 90 10.01 7.39 7.87
N ILE A 91 9.68 7.89 6.67
CA ILE A 91 9.71 9.33 6.36
C ILE A 91 8.70 10.10 7.21
N GLY A 92 7.47 9.60 7.34
CA GLY A 92 6.43 10.23 8.17
C GLY A 92 6.87 10.37 9.62
N SER A 93 7.43 9.31 10.21
CA SER A 93 7.92 9.33 11.59
C SER A 93 9.07 10.31 11.80
N LEU A 94 10.05 10.33 10.88
CA LEU A 94 11.20 11.23 10.94
C LEU A 94 10.78 12.70 10.82
N THR A 95 9.91 13.00 9.85
CA THR A 95 9.48 14.38 9.59
C THR A 95 8.56 14.92 10.69
N VAL A 96 7.68 14.09 11.26
CA VAL A 96 6.91 14.44 12.46
C VAL A 96 7.83 14.71 13.65
N GLY A 97 8.86 13.88 13.85
CA GLY A 97 9.87 14.10 14.89
C GLY A 97 10.63 15.42 14.70
N ALA A 98 11.07 15.71 13.47
CA ALA A 98 11.75 16.95 13.13
C ALA A 98 10.86 18.19 13.38
N ALA A 99 9.60 18.15 12.96
CA ALA A 99 8.67 19.24 13.16
C ALA A 99 8.43 19.56 14.64
N LYS A 100 8.37 18.53 15.51
CA LYS A 100 8.29 18.67 16.97
C LYS A 100 9.56 19.28 17.55
N LEU A 101 10.74 18.82 17.13
CA LEU A 101 12.02 19.32 17.62
C LEU A 101 12.24 20.79 17.23
N MET A 102 11.73 21.20 16.07
CA MET A 102 11.85 22.56 15.54
C MET A 102 10.73 23.51 16.01
N ASP A 103 9.67 23.00 16.65
CA ASP A 103 8.45 23.75 17.00
C ASP A 103 7.78 24.43 15.78
N TYR A 104 7.77 23.75 14.62
CA TYR A 104 7.31 24.30 13.33
C TYR A 104 5.91 23.83 12.92
N GLY A 105 5.15 23.25 13.85
CA GLY A 105 3.79 22.79 13.61
C GLY A 105 3.73 21.46 12.85
N GLN A 106 2.69 21.29 12.02
CA GLN A 106 2.44 20.03 11.31
C GLN A 106 3.12 19.98 9.94
N VAL A 107 3.64 18.80 9.57
CA VAL A 107 4.17 18.55 8.23
C VAL A 107 3.02 18.56 7.23
N ARG A 108 3.07 19.50 6.28
CA ARG A 108 2.04 19.61 5.24
C ARG A 108 2.23 18.55 4.14
N HIS A 109 3.46 18.37 3.70
CA HIS A 109 3.86 17.36 2.74
C HIS A 109 5.38 17.18 2.77
N THR A 110 5.84 16.03 2.32
CA THR A 110 7.25 15.72 2.10
C THR A 110 7.44 15.31 0.64
N MET A 111 8.51 15.80 0.02
CA MET A 111 8.88 15.49 -1.36
C MET A 111 10.33 15.04 -1.40
N VAL A 112 10.59 13.89 -2.02
CA VAL A 112 11.92 13.35 -2.27
C VAL A 112 12.09 13.20 -3.77
N ALA A 113 13.00 13.97 -4.35
CA ALA A 113 13.40 13.85 -5.75
C ALA A 113 14.63 12.94 -5.87
N MET A 114 14.61 12.02 -6.82
CA MET A 114 15.67 11.06 -7.12
C MET A 114 15.95 11.09 -8.63
N ASP A 115 17.10 10.58 -9.05
CA ASP A 115 17.49 10.59 -10.47
C ASP A 115 16.47 9.86 -11.37
N GLU A 116 15.85 8.79 -10.86
CA GLU A 116 14.94 7.92 -11.61
C GLU A 116 13.47 8.07 -11.20
N GLY A 117 13.15 9.02 -10.31
CA GLY A 117 11.78 9.15 -9.83
C GLY A 117 11.60 10.08 -8.65
N SER A 118 10.40 10.05 -8.09
CA SER A 118 10.05 10.90 -6.96
C SER A 118 9.13 10.18 -5.98
N LEU A 119 9.22 10.56 -4.71
CA LEU A 119 8.32 10.10 -3.65
C LEU A 119 7.68 11.30 -2.97
N PHE A 120 6.36 11.25 -2.87
CA PHE A 120 5.56 12.23 -2.17
C PHE A 120 4.86 11.58 -0.97
N VAL A 121 4.85 12.28 0.16
CA VAL A 121 4.14 11.85 1.36
C VAL A 121 3.27 13.00 1.84
N MET A 122 1.98 12.72 2.10
CA MET A 122 1.03 13.70 2.63
C MET A 122 0.19 13.07 3.74
N SER A 123 -0.03 13.81 4.82
CA SER A 123 -0.87 13.34 5.93
C SER A 123 -2.34 13.34 5.54
N ILE A 124 -3.05 12.26 5.89
CA ILE A 124 -4.50 12.14 5.84
C ILE A 124 -5.03 12.16 7.28
N SER A 125 -5.80 13.20 7.62
CA SER A 125 -6.55 13.31 8.88
C SER A 125 -5.72 12.94 10.13
N ASP A 126 -6.28 12.14 11.04
CA ASP A 126 -5.81 11.89 12.40
C ASP A 126 -4.83 10.71 12.57
N GLY A 127 -4.26 10.17 11.49
CA GLY A 127 -3.26 9.10 11.64
C GLY A 127 -3.01 8.24 10.43
N SER A 128 -3.07 8.79 9.22
CA SER A 128 -2.68 8.07 8.01
C SER A 128 -1.82 8.93 7.10
N LEU A 129 -1.07 8.28 6.23
CA LEU A 129 -0.15 8.88 5.27
C LEU A 129 -0.49 8.35 3.89
N LEU A 130 -0.64 9.25 2.92
CA LEU A 130 -0.66 8.95 1.50
C LEU A 130 0.77 9.00 0.97
N GLY A 131 1.27 7.88 0.46
CA GLY A 131 2.53 7.79 -0.27
C GLY A 131 2.30 7.63 -1.75
N VAL A 132 2.97 8.43 -2.57
CA VAL A 132 2.90 8.37 -4.05
C VAL A 132 4.31 8.27 -4.60
N HIS A 133 4.57 7.20 -5.35
CA HIS A 133 5.79 7.02 -6.13
C HIS A 133 5.53 7.40 -7.58
N GLY A 134 6.30 8.34 -8.10
CA GLY A 134 6.23 8.80 -9.48
C GLY A 134 7.52 8.59 -10.26
N SER A 135 7.42 8.57 -11.58
CA SER A 135 8.55 8.53 -12.51
C SER A 135 9.36 9.83 -12.50
N ALA A 136 10.52 9.82 -13.17
CA ALA A 136 11.42 10.99 -13.23
C ALA A 136 10.81 12.20 -13.98
N ASP A 137 9.85 11.95 -14.87
CA ASP A 137 9.19 12.93 -15.73
C ASP A 137 7.83 13.41 -15.19
N VAL A 138 7.41 12.93 -14.01
CA VAL A 138 6.12 13.30 -13.42
C VAL A 138 6.08 14.79 -13.07
N ASP A 139 4.97 15.46 -13.39
CA ASP A 139 4.74 16.83 -12.93
C ASP A 139 4.40 16.83 -11.43
N MET A 140 5.38 17.25 -10.65
CA MET A 140 5.30 17.32 -9.20
C MET A 140 4.15 18.19 -8.68
N SER A 141 3.80 19.26 -9.40
CA SER A 141 2.72 20.17 -9.02
C SER A 141 1.35 19.52 -9.22
N VAL A 142 1.20 18.74 -10.30
CA VAL A 142 -0.01 17.96 -10.61
C VAL A 142 -0.20 16.83 -9.60
N VAL A 143 0.88 16.14 -9.22
CA VAL A 143 0.85 15.11 -8.16
C VAL A 143 0.38 15.73 -6.86
N ALA A 144 1.00 16.82 -6.41
CA ALA A 144 0.64 17.48 -5.17
C ALA A 144 -0.83 17.96 -5.16
N TYR A 145 -1.33 18.48 -6.29
CA TYR A 145 -2.73 18.89 -6.44
C TYR A 145 -3.71 17.72 -6.29
N HIS A 146 -3.50 16.62 -7.00
CA HIS A 146 -4.40 15.47 -6.92
C HIS A 146 -4.28 14.73 -5.58
N MET A 147 -3.10 14.72 -4.95
CA MET A 147 -2.95 14.25 -3.57
C MET A 147 -3.81 15.09 -2.61
N ALA A 148 -3.80 16.43 -2.74
CA ALA A 148 -4.63 17.29 -1.90
C ALA A 148 -6.14 17.02 -2.11
N LEU A 149 -6.58 16.78 -3.35
CA LEU A 149 -7.96 16.37 -3.65
C LEU A 149 -8.30 15.01 -3.04
N PHE A 150 -7.39 14.03 -3.14
CA PHE A 150 -7.54 12.72 -2.52
C PHE A 150 -7.71 12.87 -1.01
N VAL A 151 -6.81 13.60 -0.35
CA VAL A 151 -6.85 13.81 1.11
C VAL A 151 -8.14 14.51 1.52
N GLY A 152 -8.61 15.51 0.77
CA GLY A 152 -9.87 16.21 1.06
C GLY A 152 -11.10 15.29 1.00
N ARG A 153 -11.14 14.36 0.04
CA ARG A 153 -12.23 13.38 -0.11
C ARG A 153 -12.11 12.23 0.89
N ALA A 154 -10.90 11.70 1.07
CA ALA A 154 -10.63 10.56 1.94
C ALA A 154 -10.69 10.92 3.42
N GLY A 155 -10.30 12.13 3.80
CA GLY A 155 -10.12 12.52 5.21
C GLY A 155 -11.37 12.36 6.09
N HIS A 156 -12.56 12.53 5.52
CA HIS A 156 -13.83 12.34 6.24
C HIS A 156 -14.27 10.86 6.30
N VAL A 157 -13.83 10.06 5.32
CA VAL A 157 -14.20 8.65 5.19
C VAL A 157 -13.26 7.77 6.01
N LEU A 158 -11.99 8.15 6.12
CA LEU A 158 -10.91 7.39 6.76
C LEU A 158 -10.94 7.54 8.29
N THR A 159 -12.09 7.23 8.90
CA THR A 159 -12.29 7.27 10.35
C THR A 159 -11.47 6.20 11.07
N PRO A 160 -11.24 6.31 12.40
CA PRO A 160 -10.57 5.27 13.18
C PRO A 160 -11.18 3.87 13.02
N GLU A 161 -12.51 3.78 12.90
CA GLU A 161 -13.25 2.53 12.68
C GLU A 161 -12.92 1.93 11.31
N LEU A 162 -12.98 2.74 10.24
CA LEU A 162 -12.67 2.27 8.90
C LEU A 162 -11.19 1.89 8.75
N ARG A 163 -10.28 2.61 9.42
CA ARG A 163 -8.87 2.21 9.47
C ARG A 163 -8.69 0.84 10.11
N SER A 164 -9.41 0.58 11.20
CA SER A 164 -9.39 -0.71 11.88
C SER A 164 -9.97 -1.82 10.99
N GLU A 165 -11.07 -1.55 10.28
CA GLU A 165 -11.65 -2.46 9.29
C GLU A 165 -10.64 -2.78 8.17
N LEU A 166 -10.06 -1.75 7.55
CA LEU A 166 -9.08 -1.89 6.48
C LEU A 166 -7.85 -2.67 6.94
N ARG A 167 -7.35 -2.38 8.14
CA ARG A 167 -6.24 -3.13 8.76
C ARG A 167 -6.59 -4.60 8.93
N ILE A 168 -7.73 -4.90 9.54
CA ILE A 168 -8.19 -6.29 9.75
C ILE A 168 -8.38 -7.00 8.41
N SER A 169 -8.91 -6.29 7.40
CA SER A 169 -9.05 -6.83 6.04
C SER A 169 -7.69 -7.18 5.42
N MET A 170 -6.68 -6.32 5.61
CA MET A 170 -5.31 -6.59 5.16
C MET A 170 -4.64 -7.73 5.95
N GLU A 171 -4.83 -7.80 7.26
CA GLU A 171 -4.34 -8.88 8.12
C GLU A 171 -5.02 -10.22 7.76
N ASN A 172 -6.34 -10.23 7.53
CA ASN A 172 -7.09 -11.41 7.11
C ASN A 172 -6.71 -11.86 5.70
N ALA A 173 -6.43 -10.93 4.78
CA ALA A 173 -5.84 -11.26 3.48
C ALA A 173 -4.45 -11.89 3.64
N ALA A 174 -3.69 -11.54 4.68
CA ALA A 174 -2.43 -12.19 4.99
C ALA A 174 -2.61 -13.55 5.69
N MET A 175 -3.59 -13.70 6.59
CA MET A 175 -3.79 -14.92 7.39
C MET A 175 -4.63 -16.01 6.70
N GLY A 176 -5.65 -15.65 5.91
CA GLY A 176 -6.52 -16.61 5.19
C GLY A 176 -5.76 -17.53 4.23
N ASN A 177 -4.55 -17.15 3.85
CA ASN A 177 -3.63 -17.97 3.06
C ASN A 177 -2.96 -19.09 3.88
N THR A 178 -2.75 -18.92 5.19
CA THR A 178 -2.03 -19.90 6.04
C THR A 178 -2.91 -21.07 6.50
N ALA A 179 -4.24 -20.89 6.54
CA ALA A 179 -5.18 -21.93 6.97
C ALA A 179 -5.43 -23.00 5.88
N LEU A 180 -5.39 -22.62 4.60
CA LEU A 180 -5.61 -23.52 3.47
C LEU A 180 -4.41 -24.47 3.21
N GLU A 181 -3.22 -24.13 3.72
CA GLU A 181 -2.00 -24.93 3.56
C GLU A 181 -1.89 -26.09 4.56
N ASN A 182 -2.57 -25.99 5.72
CA ASN A 182 -2.49 -26.99 6.80
C ASN A 182 -3.52 -28.13 6.69
N GLU A 183 -4.57 -27.99 5.87
CA GLU A 183 -5.55 -29.08 5.67
C GLU A 183 -5.16 -30.05 4.55
N SER A 184 -4.26 -29.67 3.62
CA SER A 184 -3.87 -30.54 2.50
C SER A 184 -2.73 -31.52 2.83
N THR A 185 -2.02 -31.35 3.95
CA THR A 185 -0.93 -32.24 4.38
C THR A 185 -1.39 -33.34 5.36
N GLY A 186 -2.65 -33.29 5.82
CA GLY A 186 -3.18 -34.21 6.85
C GLY A 186 -3.87 -35.49 6.36
N SER A 187 -4.09 -35.69 5.05
CA SER A 187 -4.85 -36.83 4.50
C SER A 187 -3.96 -37.91 3.85
N ALA A 188 -2.81 -38.19 4.47
CA ALA A 188 -1.97 -39.33 4.10
C ALA A 188 -1.33 -39.94 5.34
N ARG A 189 -2.15 -40.50 6.23
CA ARG A 189 -1.74 -41.49 7.23
C ARG A 189 -2.84 -42.51 7.44
#